data_AF-A0A956CLT3-F1
#
_entry.id   AF-A0A956CLT3-F1
#
_cell.length_a   1.000
_cell.length_b   1.000
_cell.length_c   1.000
_cell.angle_alpha   90.00
_cell.angle_beta   90.00
_cell.angle_gamma   90.00
#
_symmetry.space_group_name_H-M   'P 1'
#
loop_
_entity.id
_entity.type
_entity.pdbx_description
1 polymer ?
#
loop_
_entity_poly.entity_id
_entity_poly.type
_entity_poly.pdbx_seq_one_letter_code
_entity_poly.pdbx_strand_id
1 'polypeptide(L)'
;MTQGRRAAQRRGQRPTTAHVLLVMLQQDEESATVLTRRGVTEVPLLQVLKDDSLEEPASALDLALERARKIGDAMGDRTIRPIHLLLAVTKDPRSAAHRCLELVGQGVARVREEARQVLGADGGLSPDRTPPPRPASRIPSRPMGARQPTPPRARRSGRAPEDGIRLALRGEEGMPLVSARAETAARKSSSAAAVPANDATAPWVLDPEFFPVLASIARNLTELAATDGIDPVIGRDAEIEQVLDALARRRANNPILVGPPGVGKTAVVEGVALRLANEKDESLRRLIIAEVSAGALVSGTSVRGALAERMRRIREEVQRSNGRILLFIDEIHAVLGGADGPDDLAQELKSSLARGELTCLGATTDAEYRRHFEKDPALARRFSPVRIGEPSPEAAHAILRGLASEYESHHSVVYDDDALTSAVDLSVRYLPERQLPDKAIAVMDLAAARARRRGAERVDVAQVAAVVAEQADVPVDRILERDAERLLRLESELAARVVGHTDVIHRISEALRKSAAGFRGRRPLGTFLLLGPTGVGKTEMAKAVADIMFPGGGMTRLDLSEFSEAHAVARLFGAPPGYIGHDEGGQLTEAARRKPYQLILLDEIEKAHPDV
;
A
#
# COMPACT_ATOMS: atom_id res chain seq x y z
N MET A 1 -7.61 13.29 28.21
CA MET A 1 -6.91 13.80 29.42
C MET A 1 -7.28 15.23 29.78
N THR A 2 -7.05 16.22 28.91
CA THR A 2 -7.39 17.64 29.17
C THR A 2 -8.87 17.82 29.52
N GLN A 3 -9.76 17.15 28.80
CA GLN A 3 -11.20 17.13 29.09
C GLN A 3 -11.51 16.49 30.46
N GLY A 4 -10.79 15.43 30.86
CA GLY A 4 -10.93 14.82 32.19
C GLY A 4 -10.55 15.78 33.32
N ARG A 5 -9.46 16.54 33.13
CA ARG A 5 -9.07 17.61 34.07
C ARG A 5 -10.14 18.70 34.15
N ARG A 6 -10.70 19.13 33.01
CA ARG A 6 -11.83 20.08 32.97
C ARG A 6 -13.11 19.51 33.60
N ALA A 7 -13.36 18.21 33.48
CA ALA A 7 -14.51 17.54 34.07
C ALA A 7 -14.43 17.50 35.61
N ALA A 8 -13.22 17.32 36.15
CA ALA A 8 -12.96 17.42 37.59
C ALA A 8 -13.06 18.86 38.11
N GLN A 9 -12.47 19.82 37.39
CA GLN A 9 -12.52 21.24 37.76
C GLN A 9 -13.95 21.78 37.81
N ARG A 10 -14.81 21.41 36.85
CA ARG A 10 -16.24 21.76 36.85
C ARG A 10 -17.02 21.22 38.06
N ARG A 11 -16.49 20.20 38.73
CA ARG A 11 -17.10 19.54 39.90
C ARG A 11 -16.42 19.94 41.21
N GLY A 12 -15.42 20.82 41.18
CA GLY A 12 -14.62 21.18 42.36
C GLY A 12 -13.78 20.01 42.91
N GLN A 13 -13.54 18.99 42.09
CA GLN A 13 -12.83 17.76 42.48
C GLN A 13 -11.40 17.75 41.95
N ARG A 14 -10.52 16.97 42.59
CA ARG A 14 -9.16 16.72 42.05
C ARG A 14 -9.27 15.84 40.80
N PRO A 15 -8.45 16.10 39.75
CA PRO A 15 -8.49 15.31 38.53
C PRO A 15 -7.98 13.90 38.80
N THR A 16 -8.82 12.91 38.47
CA THR A 16 -8.47 11.49 38.62
C THR A 16 -8.73 10.70 37.33
N THR A 17 -8.21 9.50 37.23
CA THR A 17 -8.49 8.56 36.11
C THR A 17 -9.99 8.27 35.97
N ALA A 18 -10.78 8.32 37.05
CA ALA A 18 -12.23 8.17 37.01
C ALA A 18 -12.94 9.29 36.22
N HIS A 19 -12.40 10.52 36.26
CA HIS A 19 -12.89 11.61 35.43
C HIS A 19 -12.56 11.41 33.95
N VAL A 20 -11.43 10.75 33.66
CA VAL A 20 -11.07 10.36 32.30
C VAL A 20 -12.02 9.27 31.80
N LEU A 21 -12.36 8.30 32.64
CA LEU A 21 -13.35 7.25 32.35
C LEU A 21 -14.74 7.83 32.04
N LEU A 22 -15.17 8.86 32.78
CA LEU A 22 -16.42 9.58 32.49
C LEU A 22 -16.37 10.27 31.12
N VAL A 23 -15.25 10.93 30.78
CA VAL A 23 -15.10 11.58 29.48
C VAL A 23 -15.07 10.55 28.34
N MET A 24 -14.42 9.40 28.54
CA MET A 24 -14.44 8.31 27.58
C MET A 24 -15.87 7.83 27.31
N LEU A 25 -16.68 7.68 28.36
CA LEU A 25 -18.09 7.30 28.22
C LEU A 25 -18.93 8.34 27.47
N GLN A 26 -18.61 9.64 27.62
CA GLN A 26 -19.39 10.73 27.06
C GLN A 26 -18.98 11.15 25.64
N GLN A 27 -17.69 11.00 25.29
CA GLN A 27 -17.10 11.67 24.14
C GLN A 27 -16.30 10.75 23.21
N ASP A 28 -16.10 9.48 23.58
CA ASP A 28 -15.37 8.50 22.76
C ASP A 28 -16.27 7.31 22.43
N GLU A 29 -16.61 7.14 21.15
CA GLU A 29 -17.59 6.14 20.70
C GLU A 29 -17.12 4.70 20.97
N GLU A 30 -15.82 4.41 20.76
CA GLU A 30 -15.22 3.09 21.00
C GLU A 30 -15.28 2.71 22.50
N SER A 31 -14.76 3.58 23.36
CA SER A 31 -14.76 3.35 24.82
C SER A 31 -16.17 3.35 25.40
N ALA A 32 -17.05 4.24 24.92
CA ALA A 32 -18.45 4.28 25.33
C ALA A 32 -19.18 2.99 24.97
N THR A 33 -18.93 2.42 23.78
CA THR A 33 -19.50 1.15 23.36
C THR A 33 -19.07 0.01 24.29
N VAL A 34 -17.77 -0.07 24.60
CA VAL A 34 -17.22 -1.09 25.51
C VAL A 34 -17.83 -0.97 26.91
N LEU A 35 -17.90 0.25 27.44
CA LEU A 35 -18.43 0.53 28.77
C LEU A 35 -19.94 0.23 28.84
N THR A 36 -20.72 0.70 27.86
CA THR A 36 -22.17 0.55 27.84
C THR A 36 -22.60 -0.91 27.63
N ARG A 37 -21.91 -1.67 26.77
CA ARG A 37 -22.15 -3.12 26.60
C ARG A 37 -21.93 -3.91 27.89
N ARG A 38 -21.05 -3.41 28.76
CA ARG A 38 -20.80 -3.97 30.08
C ARG A 38 -21.58 -3.27 31.17
N GLY A 39 -22.68 -2.57 30.84
CA GLY A 39 -23.60 -1.99 31.80
C GLY A 39 -23.06 -0.78 32.57
N VAL A 40 -21.91 -0.23 32.18
CA VAL A 40 -21.39 1.01 32.74
C VAL A 40 -22.11 2.17 32.06
N THR A 41 -23.00 2.81 32.81
CA THR A 41 -23.76 3.97 32.36
C THR A 41 -23.34 5.21 33.14
N GLU A 42 -23.72 6.38 32.64
CA GLU A 42 -23.28 7.67 33.20
C GLU A 42 -23.77 7.88 34.64
N VAL A 43 -25.02 7.47 34.94
CA VAL A 43 -25.65 7.73 36.24
C VAL A 43 -24.94 7.01 37.40
N PRO A 44 -24.67 5.68 37.34
CA PRO A 44 -23.87 5.00 38.36
C PRO A 44 -22.46 5.55 38.49
N LEU A 45 -21.81 5.90 37.37
CA LEU A 45 -20.46 6.43 37.37
C LEU A 45 -20.37 7.80 38.08
N LEU A 46 -21.37 8.66 37.87
CA LEU A 46 -21.48 9.95 38.55
C LEU A 46 -21.82 9.80 40.04
N GLN A 47 -22.53 8.75 40.45
CA GLN A 47 -22.78 8.47 41.86
C GLN A 47 -21.50 8.05 42.58
N VAL A 48 -20.69 7.19 41.97
CA VAL A 48 -19.41 6.73 42.53
C VAL A 48 -18.37 7.86 42.55
N LEU A 49 -18.38 8.77 41.57
CA LEU A 49 -17.53 9.96 41.56
C LEU A 49 -17.82 10.98 42.68
N LYS A 50 -18.96 10.87 43.38
CA LYS A 50 -19.27 11.69 44.57
C LYS A 50 -18.70 11.10 45.86
N ASP A 51 -18.20 9.87 45.80
CA ASP A 51 -17.58 9.19 46.93
C ASP A 51 -16.10 9.60 47.02
N ASP A 52 -15.71 10.22 48.14
CA ASP A 52 -14.34 10.69 48.39
C ASP A 52 -13.33 9.53 48.54
N SER A 53 -13.78 8.27 48.55
CA SER A 53 -12.93 7.07 48.66
C SER A 53 -12.09 6.72 47.42
N LEU A 54 -12.23 7.48 46.31
CA LEU A 54 -11.51 7.26 45.06
C LEU A 54 -10.10 7.86 45.02
N GLU A 55 -9.33 7.73 46.10
CA GLU A 55 -7.98 8.27 46.20
C GLU A 55 -6.98 7.53 45.30
N GLU A 56 -6.38 8.22 44.33
CA GLU A 56 -5.31 7.66 43.51
C GLU A 56 -3.99 8.43 43.69
N PRO A 57 -2.82 7.80 43.45
CA PRO A 57 -1.54 8.50 43.46
C PRO A 57 -1.54 9.69 42.48
N ALA A 58 -0.87 10.79 42.83
CA ALA A 58 -0.77 11.96 41.95
C ALA A 58 -0.21 11.64 40.54
N SER A 59 0.62 10.59 40.44
CA SER A 59 1.21 10.10 39.20
C SER A 59 0.33 9.09 38.44
N ALA A 60 -0.87 8.74 38.93
CA ALA A 60 -1.71 7.69 38.35
C ALA A 60 -2.13 8.01 36.91
N LEU A 61 -2.48 9.27 36.63
CA LEU A 61 -2.84 9.74 35.29
C LEU A 61 -1.66 9.64 34.30
N ASP A 62 -0.46 10.01 34.73
CA ASP A 62 0.73 9.98 33.88
C ASP A 62 1.20 8.54 33.64
N LEU A 63 1.12 7.68 34.67
CA LEU A 63 1.41 6.25 34.56
C LEU A 63 0.41 5.51 33.67
N ALA A 64 -0.88 5.88 33.73
CA ALA A 64 -1.90 5.34 32.85
C ALA A 64 -1.63 5.71 31.39
N LEU A 65 -1.21 6.95 31.12
CA LEU A 65 -0.79 7.37 29.78
C LEU A 65 0.43 6.60 29.29
N GLU A 66 1.48 6.48 30.11
CA GLU A 66 2.70 5.75 29.73
C GLU A 66 2.39 4.29 29.38
N ARG A 67 1.53 3.64 30.17
CA ARG A 67 1.05 2.28 29.89
C ARG A 67 0.20 2.20 28.64
N ALA A 68 -0.67 3.17 28.39
CA ALA A 68 -1.45 3.24 27.16
C ALA A 68 -0.54 3.33 25.92
N ARG A 69 0.57 4.08 26.01
CA ARG A 69 1.59 4.11 24.93
C ARG A 69 2.18 2.73 24.69
N LYS A 70 2.67 2.08 25.74
CA LYS A 70 3.25 0.73 25.65
C LYS A 70 2.26 -0.30 25.09
N ILE A 71 0.97 -0.17 25.39
CA ILE A 71 -0.08 -1.04 24.85
C ILE A 71 -0.27 -0.77 23.35
N GLY A 72 -0.40 0.50 22.94
CA GLY A 72 -0.49 0.87 21.53
C GLY A 72 0.73 0.42 20.73
N ASP A 73 1.94 0.66 21.23
CA ASP A 73 3.20 0.25 20.61
C ASP A 73 3.26 -1.28 20.43
N ALA A 74 2.85 -2.05 21.45
CA ALA A 74 2.83 -3.51 21.40
C ALA A 74 1.78 -4.07 20.41
N MET A 75 0.75 -3.29 20.11
CA MET A 75 -0.31 -3.63 19.16
C MET A 75 -0.04 -3.10 17.74
N GLY A 76 1.01 -2.31 17.55
CA GLY A 76 1.38 -1.73 16.25
C GLY A 76 0.56 -0.49 15.88
N ASP A 77 -0.20 0.06 16.83
CA ASP A 77 -1.02 1.26 16.61
C ASP A 77 -0.13 2.50 16.54
N ARG A 78 -0.23 3.25 15.44
CA ARG A 78 0.56 4.49 15.22
C ARG A 78 0.16 5.64 16.15
N THR A 79 -1.02 5.57 16.76
CA THR A 79 -1.58 6.62 17.62
C THR A 79 -2.22 6.05 18.88
N ILE A 80 -2.02 6.73 20.01
CA ILE A 80 -2.61 6.33 21.29
C ILE A 80 -4.09 6.73 21.32
N ARG A 81 -4.95 5.76 20.99
CA ARG A 81 -6.41 5.89 21.13
C ARG A 81 -6.90 5.84 22.59
N PRO A 82 -8.08 6.41 22.91
CA PRO A 82 -8.70 6.34 24.24
C PRO A 82 -8.90 4.90 24.75
N ILE A 83 -9.17 3.96 23.85
CA ILE A 83 -9.35 2.54 24.20
C ILE A 83 -8.06 1.89 24.77
N HIS A 84 -6.85 2.32 24.36
CA HIS A 84 -5.60 1.91 24.99
C HIS A 84 -5.48 2.43 26.42
N LEU A 85 -5.97 3.65 26.65
CA LEU A 85 -6.00 4.24 27.98
C LEU A 85 -7.04 3.55 28.87
N LEU A 86 -8.17 3.10 28.31
CA LEU A 86 -9.14 2.25 29.00
C LEU A 86 -8.49 0.91 29.43
N LEU A 87 -7.73 0.26 28.54
CA LEU A 87 -6.95 -0.95 28.87
C LEU A 87 -5.88 -0.70 29.95
N ALA A 88 -5.23 0.46 29.91
CA ALA A 88 -4.21 0.83 30.90
C ALA A 88 -4.81 1.02 32.29
N VAL A 89 -5.93 1.74 32.40
CA VAL A 89 -6.58 2.01 33.70
C VAL A 89 -7.27 0.76 34.27
N THR A 90 -7.81 -0.12 33.43
CA THR A 90 -8.42 -1.40 33.89
C THR A 90 -7.38 -2.38 34.42
N LYS A 91 -6.10 -2.25 34.05
CA LYS A 91 -5.02 -3.10 34.57
C LYS A 91 -4.43 -2.61 35.89
N ASP A 92 -4.68 -1.36 36.28
CA ASP A 92 -4.10 -0.76 37.49
C ASP A 92 -5.09 -0.72 38.66
N PRO A 93 -4.98 -1.58 39.68
CA PRO A 93 -5.87 -1.54 40.84
C PRO A 93 -5.74 -0.26 41.69
N ARG A 94 -4.66 0.52 41.51
CA ARG A 94 -4.44 1.79 42.21
C ARG A 94 -5.16 2.96 41.54
N SER A 95 -5.60 2.78 40.29
CA SER A 95 -6.35 3.75 39.50
C SER A 95 -7.76 3.94 40.07
N ALA A 96 -8.19 5.20 40.21
CA ALA A 96 -9.57 5.52 40.58
C ALA A 96 -10.58 4.93 39.57
N ALA A 97 -10.27 4.93 38.27
CA ALA A 97 -11.11 4.33 37.24
C ALA A 97 -11.30 2.82 37.43
N HIS A 98 -10.25 2.09 37.84
CA HIS A 98 -10.36 0.66 38.14
C HIS A 98 -11.34 0.42 39.29
N ARG A 99 -11.18 1.17 40.39
CA ARG A 99 -12.08 1.06 41.53
C ARG A 99 -13.51 1.52 41.23
N CYS A 100 -13.69 2.55 40.41
CA CYS A 100 -15.02 2.95 39.93
C CYS A 100 -15.73 1.82 39.21
N LEU A 101 -15.03 1.11 38.32
CA LEU A 101 -15.62 0.00 37.57
C LEU A 101 -16.01 -1.16 38.50
N GLU A 102 -15.18 -1.50 39.50
CA GLU A 102 -15.50 -2.50 40.52
C GLU A 102 -16.72 -2.07 41.38
N LEU A 103 -16.79 -0.80 41.81
CA LEU A 103 -17.90 -0.27 42.62
C LEU A 103 -19.23 -0.18 41.86
N VAL A 104 -19.18 0.05 40.54
CA VAL A 104 -20.37 -0.01 39.66
C VAL A 104 -20.84 -1.47 39.45
N GLY A 105 -20.13 -2.46 40.00
CA GLY A 105 -20.52 -3.88 39.98
C GLY A 105 -20.16 -4.57 38.66
N GLN A 106 -19.30 -3.97 37.84
CA GLN A 106 -18.90 -4.49 36.55
C GLN A 106 -17.46 -4.95 36.63
N GLY A 107 -17.27 -6.28 36.72
CA GLY A 107 -15.94 -6.86 36.90
C GLY A 107 -14.95 -6.33 35.86
N VAL A 108 -13.87 -5.70 36.32
CA VAL A 108 -12.92 -4.99 35.46
C VAL A 108 -12.30 -5.91 34.41
N ALA A 109 -12.21 -7.21 34.72
CA ALA A 109 -11.78 -8.24 33.78
C ALA A 109 -12.66 -8.31 32.52
N ARG A 110 -13.98 -8.12 32.63
CA ARG A 110 -14.92 -8.17 31.51
C ARG A 110 -14.83 -6.93 30.62
N VAL A 111 -14.70 -5.75 31.23
CA VAL A 111 -14.47 -4.49 30.49
C VAL A 111 -13.15 -4.56 29.73
N ARG A 112 -12.10 -5.12 30.36
CA ARG A 112 -10.80 -5.31 29.72
C ARG A 112 -10.84 -6.31 28.57
N GLU A 113 -11.58 -7.41 28.73
CA GLU A 113 -11.73 -8.41 27.67
C GLU A 113 -12.51 -7.84 26.47
N GLU A 114 -13.61 -7.13 26.72
CA GLU A 114 -14.35 -6.43 25.66
C GLU A 114 -13.48 -5.37 24.97
N ALA A 115 -12.73 -4.57 25.75
CA ALA A 115 -11.81 -3.59 25.21
C ALA A 115 -10.74 -4.24 24.31
N ARG A 116 -10.21 -5.41 24.68
CA ARG A 116 -9.27 -6.18 23.84
C ARG A 116 -9.92 -6.75 22.59
N GLN A 117 -11.17 -7.19 22.67
CA GLN A 117 -11.90 -7.70 21.51
C GLN A 117 -12.18 -6.58 20.51
N VAL A 118 -12.58 -5.40 20.99
CA VAL A 118 -12.72 -4.21 20.15
C VAL A 118 -11.36 -3.82 19.54
N LEU A 119 -10.29 -3.84 20.33
CA LEU A 119 -8.96 -3.52 19.83
C LEU A 119 -8.39 -4.54 18.83
N GLY A 120 -8.66 -5.84 19.06
CA GLY A 120 -8.23 -6.93 18.19
C GLY A 120 -9.12 -7.11 16.95
N ALA A 121 -10.33 -6.55 16.96
CA ALA A 121 -11.16 -6.41 15.76
C ALA A 121 -10.63 -5.32 14.82
N ASP A 122 -9.92 -4.31 15.36
CA ASP A 122 -9.25 -3.24 14.60
C ASP A 122 -7.77 -3.53 14.27
N GLY A 123 -7.16 -4.56 14.89
CA GLY A 123 -5.76 -4.93 14.71
C GLY A 123 -5.60 -6.42 14.42
N GLY A 124 -5.28 -6.75 13.16
CA GLY A 124 -4.99 -8.11 12.73
C GLY A 124 -3.83 -8.73 13.52
N LEU A 125 -4.17 -9.51 14.54
CA LEU A 125 -3.27 -10.46 15.19
C LEU A 125 -3.66 -11.87 14.75
N SER A 126 -2.92 -12.38 13.77
CA SER A 126 -2.91 -13.80 13.43
C SER A 126 -2.54 -14.61 14.68
N PRO A 127 -3.32 -15.63 15.08
CA PRO A 127 -2.97 -16.53 16.18
C PRO A 127 -1.98 -17.58 15.67
N ASP A 128 -0.79 -17.15 15.25
CA ASP A 128 0.30 -18.08 15.01
C ASP A 128 1.66 -17.45 15.34
N ARG A 129 2.00 -17.49 16.61
CA ARG A 129 3.38 -17.42 17.08
C ARG A 129 3.62 -18.53 18.07
N THR A 130 3.81 -19.72 17.53
CA THR A 130 4.45 -20.83 18.24
C THR A 130 5.85 -20.37 18.71
N PRO A 131 6.24 -20.56 19.98
CA PRO A 131 7.58 -20.20 20.43
C PRO A 131 8.64 -21.06 19.73
N PRO A 132 9.86 -20.56 19.50
CA PRO A 132 10.89 -21.30 18.79
C PRO A 132 11.26 -22.57 19.57
N PRO A 133 11.38 -23.75 18.91
CA PRO A 133 11.76 -24.96 19.59
C PRO A 133 13.23 -24.86 20.05
N ARG A 134 13.48 -25.31 21.29
CA ARG A 134 14.83 -25.46 21.83
C ARG A 134 15.59 -26.54 21.03
N PRO A 135 16.91 -26.40 20.83
CA PRO A 135 17.68 -27.37 20.07
C PRO A 135 17.79 -28.69 20.86
N ALA A 136 17.22 -29.77 20.31
CA ALA A 136 17.47 -31.13 20.77
C ALA A 136 18.62 -31.75 19.96
N SER A 137 19.51 -32.40 20.69
CA SER A 137 20.76 -33.02 20.25
C SER A 137 20.61 -34.09 19.16
N ARG A 138 21.57 -34.08 18.22
CA ARG A 138 21.84 -35.10 17.21
C ARG A 138 21.97 -36.51 17.79
N ILE A 139 21.31 -37.49 17.15
CA ILE A 139 21.80 -38.87 17.00
C ILE A 139 21.52 -39.31 15.53
N PRO A 140 22.49 -39.88 14.80
CA PRO A 140 22.33 -40.25 13.40
C PRO A 140 21.87 -41.71 13.24
N SER A 141 21.02 -41.99 12.25
CA SER A 141 20.83 -43.36 11.74
C SER A 141 20.77 -43.39 10.20
N ARG A 142 21.41 -44.42 9.67
CA ARG A 142 21.90 -44.66 8.29
C ARG A 142 20.79 -44.92 7.24
N PRO A 143 21.13 -44.83 5.93
CA PRO A 143 20.18 -44.99 4.83
C PRO A 143 20.01 -46.46 4.39
N MET A 144 18.84 -46.80 3.85
CA MET A 144 18.63 -48.04 3.08
C MET A 144 17.74 -47.80 1.86
N GLY A 145 18.31 -48.09 0.67
CA GLY A 145 17.75 -49.04 -0.29
C GLY A 145 16.59 -48.62 -1.18
N ALA A 146 16.92 -48.30 -2.43
CA ALA A 146 16.00 -48.13 -3.56
C ALA A 146 15.21 -49.40 -3.94
N ARG A 147 14.01 -49.21 -4.53
CA ARG A 147 13.44 -50.08 -5.58
C ARG A 147 12.29 -49.40 -6.33
N GLN A 148 12.42 -49.31 -7.66
CA GLN A 148 11.36 -48.98 -8.63
C GLN A 148 10.41 -50.18 -8.84
N PRO A 149 9.22 -49.94 -9.42
CA PRO A 149 8.80 -50.78 -10.54
C PRO A 149 8.23 -50.02 -11.77
N THR A 150 8.40 -50.68 -12.91
CA THR A 150 8.12 -50.37 -14.33
C THR A 150 6.63 -50.51 -14.76
N PRO A 151 6.24 -50.07 -16.00
CA PRO A 151 4.85 -49.91 -16.44
C PRO A 151 4.32 -51.06 -17.34
N PRO A 152 3.02 -51.11 -17.70
CA PRO A 152 2.53 -51.96 -18.79
C PRO A 152 2.15 -51.21 -20.08
N ARG A 153 2.26 -51.95 -21.19
CA ARG A 153 2.23 -51.55 -22.61
C ARG A 153 0.83 -51.56 -23.27
N ALA A 154 0.66 -50.61 -24.20
CA ALA A 154 0.14 -50.65 -25.58
C ALA A 154 -1.03 -51.56 -26.02
N ARG A 155 -1.97 -50.97 -26.78
CA ARG A 155 -2.50 -51.55 -28.02
C ARG A 155 -2.63 -50.50 -29.14
N ARG A 156 -2.25 -50.93 -30.35
CA ARG A 156 -2.23 -50.21 -31.64
C ARG A 156 -3.54 -50.40 -32.40
N SER A 157 -3.94 -49.36 -33.12
CA SER A 157 -4.41 -49.36 -34.53
C SER A 157 -4.77 -47.92 -34.86
N GLY A 158 -4.39 -47.25 -35.95
CA GLY A 158 -3.76 -47.67 -37.18
C GLY A 158 -4.20 -46.69 -38.28
N ARG A 159 -3.23 -46.14 -39.01
CA ARG A 159 -3.31 -45.45 -40.32
C ARG A 159 -3.85 -44.00 -40.42
N ALA A 160 -2.89 -43.12 -40.71
CA ALA A 160 -2.94 -41.91 -41.56
C ALA A 160 -3.14 -42.30 -43.07
N PRO A 161 -3.12 -41.43 -44.11
CA PRO A 161 -2.36 -40.15 -44.29
C PRO A 161 -3.24 -38.94 -44.68
N GLU A 162 -2.87 -37.69 -44.35
CA GLU A 162 -1.99 -36.74 -45.08
C GLU A 162 -2.48 -36.32 -46.47
N ASP A 163 -2.61 -35.00 -46.62
CA ASP A 163 -2.56 -34.11 -47.81
C ASP A 163 -3.47 -32.91 -47.51
N GLY A 164 -3.14 -31.65 -47.75
CA GLY A 164 -2.08 -31.03 -48.51
C GLY A 164 -2.26 -29.50 -48.44
N ILE A 165 -1.34 -28.81 -49.08
CA ILE A 165 -0.92 -27.43 -48.86
C ILE A 165 -1.59 -26.45 -49.86
N ARG A 166 -1.82 -25.21 -49.40
CA ARG A 166 -1.82 -23.88 -50.10
C ARG A 166 -2.97 -23.39 -51.01
N LEU A 167 -3.00 -22.04 -51.00
CA LEU A 167 -3.37 -21.04 -52.04
C LEU A 167 -4.89 -20.74 -52.17
N ALA A 168 -5.37 -19.54 -52.50
CA ALA A 168 -4.84 -18.24 -52.95
C ALA A 168 -5.93 -17.17 -52.65
N LEU A 169 -5.61 -15.97 -52.16
CA LEU A 169 -5.54 -14.67 -52.89
C LEU A 169 -6.75 -14.21 -53.74
N ARG A 170 -7.07 -12.91 -53.52
CA ARG A 170 -7.88 -11.93 -54.31
C ARG A 170 -9.40 -12.08 -54.19
N GLY A 171 -10.20 -11.01 -54.12
CA GLY A 171 -9.98 -9.57 -54.29
C GLY A 171 -11.36 -8.92 -54.53
N GLU A 172 -11.41 -7.59 -54.43
CA GLU A 172 -12.48 -6.69 -54.94
C GLU A 172 -13.77 -6.58 -54.11
N GLU A 173 -14.05 -5.46 -53.43
CA GLU A 173 -14.49 -4.12 -53.88
C GLU A 173 -16.01 -3.94 -53.61
N GLY A 174 -16.40 -2.74 -53.18
CA GLY A 174 -17.79 -2.26 -53.31
C GLY A 174 -18.56 -1.98 -52.01
N MET A 175 -18.53 -0.73 -51.57
CA MET A 175 -19.52 -0.14 -50.64
C MET A 175 -20.93 -0.08 -51.31
N PRO A 176 -22.04 0.10 -50.57
CA PRO A 176 -22.42 1.45 -50.14
C PRO A 176 -23.02 1.57 -48.73
N LEU A 177 -22.85 2.78 -48.18
CA LEU A 177 -23.66 3.35 -47.12
C LEU A 177 -25.17 3.22 -47.41
N VAL A 178 -25.95 2.80 -46.41
CA VAL A 178 -27.38 3.10 -46.34
C VAL A 178 -27.67 3.80 -45.03
N SER A 179 -27.93 5.10 -45.16
CA SER A 179 -28.69 5.92 -44.23
C SER A 179 -30.13 5.40 -44.11
N ALA A 180 -30.63 5.15 -42.91
CA ALA A 180 -32.06 5.25 -42.63
C ALA A 180 -32.35 5.30 -41.11
N ARG A 181 -32.94 6.44 -40.73
CA ARG A 181 -34.05 6.60 -39.77
C ARG A 181 -33.73 6.64 -38.26
N ALA A 182 -33.73 7.89 -37.81
CA ALA A 182 -34.42 8.32 -36.61
C ALA A 182 -35.91 7.88 -36.59
N GLU A 183 -36.47 7.93 -35.37
CA GLU A 183 -37.88 7.78 -35.00
C GLU A 183 -38.39 6.35 -34.83
N THR A 184 -38.49 5.92 -33.56
CA THR A 184 -39.77 5.76 -32.82
C THR A 184 -39.64 4.64 -31.77
N ALA A 185 -39.39 5.00 -30.52
CA ALA A 185 -39.75 4.16 -29.37
C ALA A 185 -40.03 5.04 -28.15
N ALA A 186 -41.08 5.84 -28.25
CA ALA A 186 -41.70 6.45 -27.09
C ALA A 186 -42.46 5.36 -26.31
N ARG A 187 -42.09 5.24 -25.03
CA ARG A 187 -42.93 4.95 -23.86
C ARG A 187 -43.76 3.66 -23.86
N LYS A 188 -43.40 2.76 -22.94
CA LYS A 188 -44.36 2.29 -21.92
C LYS A 188 -43.74 2.38 -20.53
N SER A 189 -44.49 3.08 -19.68
CA SER A 189 -44.33 3.43 -18.28
C SER A 189 -43.90 2.30 -17.33
N SER A 190 -42.94 2.60 -16.46
CA SER A 190 -43.16 2.51 -15.02
C SER A 190 -42.55 3.76 -14.37
N SER A 191 -43.37 4.49 -13.62
CA SER A 191 -42.98 5.71 -12.92
C SER A 191 -42.10 5.37 -11.72
N ALA A 192 -40.78 5.43 -11.88
CA ALA A 192 -39.86 5.70 -10.79
C ALA A 192 -39.67 7.22 -10.73
N ALA A 193 -39.89 7.81 -9.56
CA ALA A 193 -39.75 9.24 -9.34
C ALA A 193 -38.38 9.72 -9.87
N ALA A 194 -38.40 10.63 -10.84
CA ALA A 194 -37.21 11.30 -11.31
C ALA A 194 -36.64 12.11 -10.13
N VAL A 195 -35.34 11.92 -9.85
CA VAL A 195 -34.60 12.76 -8.92
C VAL A 195 -34.76 14.20 -9.40
N PRO A 196 -35.32 15.12 -8.59
CA PRO A 196 -35.47 16.51 -8.99
C PRO A 196 -34.08 17.09 -9.28
N ALA A 197 -33.98 17.82 -10.38
CA ALA A 197 -32.85 18.71 -10.62
C ALA A 197 -32.89 19.76 -9.51
N ASN A 198 -32.04 19.59 -8.49
CA ASN A 198 -31.97 20.51 -7.37
C ASN A 198 -31.27 21.80 -7.85
N ASP A 199 -32.06 22.72 -8.40
CA ASP A 199 -31.68 24.12 -8.59
C ASP A 199 -31.61 24.78 -7.20
N ALA A 200 -30.40 24.91 -6.62
CA ALA A 200 -29.95 25.99 -5.70
C ALA A 200 -28.84 25.60 -4.69
N THR A 201 -28.36 24.36 -4.64
CA THR A 201 -27.18 23.98 -3.82
C THR A 201 -26.23 23.18 -4.68
N ALA A 202 -24.91 23.40 -4.54
CA ALA A 202 -23.86 22.93 -5.45
C ALA A 202 -24.17 21.58 -6.16
N PRO A 203 -24.00 21.49 -7.50
CA PRO A 203 -24.48 20.34 -8.31
C PRO A 203 -23.90 18.98 -7.91
N TRP A 204 -22.92 18.99 -7.02
CA TRP A 204 -22.13 17.84 -6.59
C TRP A 204 -22.54 17.26 -5.24
N VAL A 205 -23.46 17.89 -4.50
CA VAL A 205 -23.86 17.44 -3.16
C VAL A 205 -24.67 16.13 -3.22
N LEU A 206 -24.32 15.17 -2.37
CA LEU A 206 -25.09 13.94 -2.14
C LEU A 206 -26.23 14.23 -1.17
N ASP A 207 -27.43 14.43 -1.70
CA ASP A 207 -28.63 14.64 -0.88
C ASP A 207 -28.96 13.38 -0.05
N PRO A 208 -28.96 13.46 1.31
CA PRO A 208 -29.28 12.33 2.17
C PRO A 208 -30.68 11.73 1.95
N GLU A 209 -31.63 12.48 1.40
CA GLU A 209 -32.97 11.95 1.08
C GLU A 209 -32.92 11.00 -0.12
N PHE A 210 -32.08 11.29 -1.11
CA PHE A 210 -31.94 10.48 -2.33
C PHE A 210 -30.86 9.40 -2.23
N PHE A 211 -29.81 9.68 -1.44
CA PHE A 211 -28.60 8.87 -1.29
C PHE A 211 -28.26 8.63 0.19
N PRO A 212 -29.16 8.03 0.99
CA PRO A 212 -28.99 7.92 2.44
C PRO A 212 -27.75 7.10 2.83
N VAL A 213 -27.40 6.05 2.09
CA VAL A 213 -26.20 5.27 2.38
C VAL A 213 -24.96 6.03 1.91
N LEU A 214 -24.90 6.43 0.64
CA LEU A 214 -23.70 7.11 0.11
C LEU A 214 -23.38 8.41 0.85
N ALA A 215 -24.38 9.23 1.21
CA ALA A 215 -24.15 10.45 2.00
C ALA A 215 -23.59 10.16 3.40
N SER A 216 -23.80 8.95 3.93
CA SER A 216 -23.34 8.58 5.29
C SER A 216 -21.94 7.96 5.32
N ILE A 217 -21.54 7.24 4.27
CA ILE A 217 -20.28 6.46 4.27
C ILE A 217 -19.29 6.84 3.16
N ALA A 218 -19.74 7.54 2.13
CA ALA A 218 -18.88 7.88 0.99
C ALA A 218 -18.22 9.23 1.19
N ARG A 219 -16.97 9.34 0.74
CA ARG A 219 -16.29 10.63 0.60
C ARG A 219 -16.57 11.18 -0.80
N ASN A 220 -17.13 12.39 -0.86
CA ASN A 220 -17.49 13.03 -2.12
C ASN A 220 -16.30 13.76 -2.74
N LEU A 221 -15.60 13.12 -3.67
CA LEU A 221 -14.40 13.68 -4.27
C LEU A 221 -14.71 14.85 -5.21
N THR A 222 -15.84 14.84 -5.93
CA THR A 222 -16.19 15.96 -6.83
C THR A 222 -16.55 17.23 -6.04
N GLU A 223 -17.21 17.09 -4.90
CA GLU A 223 -17.50 18.22 -4.00
C GLU A 223 -16.23 18.78 -3.35
N LEU A 224 -15.31 17.92 -2.92
CA LEU A 224 -14.01 18.35 -2.41
C LEU A 224 -13.20 19.06 -3.50
N ALA A 225 -13.19 18.54 -4.73
CA ALA A 225 -12.55 19.20 -5.87
C ALA A 225 -13.15 20.60 -6.13
N ALA A 226 -14.47 20.74 -6.04
CA ALA A 226 -15.16 22.01 -6.28
C ALA A 226 -14.96 23.04 -5.15
N THR A 227 -14.46 22.61 -3.98
CA THR A 227 -14.22 23.45 -2.79
C THR A 227 -12.74 23.59 -2.46
N ASP A 228 -11.84 23.32 -3.42
CA ASP A 228 -10.38 23.37 -3.26
C ASP A 228 -9.85 22.48 -2.12
N GLY A 229 -10.59 21.41 -1.80
CA GLY A 229 -10.23 20.42 -0.77
C GLY A 229 -9.44 19.22 -1.31
N ILE A 230 -8.97 19.29 -2.56
CA ILE A 230 -8.11 18.29 -3.20
C ILE A 230 -6.87 19.00 -3.75
N ASP A 231 -5.69 18.44 -3.46
CA ASP A 231 -4.43 18.98 -3.94
C ASP A 231 -4.29 18.93 -5.46
N PRO A 232 -3.55 19.87 -6.07
CA PRO A 232 -3.29 19.83 -7.49
C PRO A 232 -2.53 18.56 -7.87
N VAL A 233 -3.09 17.82 -8.83
CA VAL A 233 -2.48 16.58 -9.32
C VAL A 233 -1.43 16.90 -10.37
N ILE A 234 -0.20 16.46 -10.14
CA ILE A 234 0.97 16.81 -10.95
C ILE A 234 1.41 15.61 -11.79
N GLY A 235 1.59 15.83 -13.09
CA GLY A 235 2.22 14.87 -13.99
C GLY A 235 1.39 13.61 -14.29
N ARG A 236 0.06 13.68 -14.15
CA ARG A 236 -0.88 12.57 -14.42
C ARG A 236 -1.95 12.89 -15.47
N ASP A 237 -1.76 13.95 -16.26
CA ASP A 237 -2.77 14.38 -17.25
C ASP A 237 -3.11 13.26 -18.24
N ALA A 238 -2.12 12.50 -18.73
CA ALA A 238 -2.37 11.41 -19.68
C ALA A 238 -3.24 10.29 -19.10
N GLU A 239 -3.02 9.91 -17.85
CA GLU A 239 -3.81 8.89 -17.17
C GLU A 239 -5.21 9.40 -16.79
N ILE A 240 -5.34 10.67 -16.41
CA ILE A 240 -6.63 11.32 -16.16
C ILE A 240 -7.48 11.32 -17.44
N GLU A 241 -6.91 11.74 -18.57
CA GLU A 241 -7.60 11.71 -19.87
C GLU A 241 -8.00 10.29 -20.27
N GLN A 242 -7.15 9.28 -20.06
CA GLN A 242 -7.52 7.88 -20.33
C GLN A 242 -8.71 7.40 -19.49
N VAL A 243 -8.84 7.87 -18.25
CA VAL A 243 -9.99 7.55 -17.39
C VAL A 243 -11.25 8.23 -17.92
N LEU A 244 -11.18 9.52 -18.28
CA LEU A 244 -12.30 10.26 -18.87
C LEU A 244 -12.76 9.63 -20.20
N ASP A 245 -11.81 9.29 -21.08
CA ASP A 245 -12.06 8.57 -22.32
C ASP A 245 -12.77 7.24 -22.08
N ALA A 246 -12.35 6.49 -21.05
CA ALA A 246 -12.98 5.23 -20.68
C ALA A 246 -14.42 5.44 -20.18
N LEU A 247 -14.68 6.46 -19.36
CA LEU A 247 -16.03 6.81 -18.89
C LEU A 247 -16.97 7.21 -20.04
N ALA A 248 -16.45 7.86 -21.07
CA ALA A 248 -17.22 8.29 -22.24
C ALA A 248 -17.64 7.13 -23.19
N ARG A 249 -17.09 5.92 -23.01
CA ARG A 249 -17.38 4.78 -23.90
C ARG A 249 -18.79 4.24 -23.67
N ARG A 250 -19.42 3.74 -24.75
CA ARG A 250 -20.71 3.03 -24.67
C ARG A 250 -20.62 1.61 -24.10
N ARG A 251 -19.43 1.00 -24.16
CA ARG A 251 -19.12 -0.36 -23.67
C ARG A 251 -17.76 -0.32 -22.98
N ALA A 252 -17.56 -1.17 -21.98
CA ALA A 252 -16.39 -1.15 -21.11
C ALA A 252 -16.13 0.24 -20.47
N ASN A 253 -17.18 0.81 -19.89
CA ASN A 253 -17.19 2.16 -19.35
C ASN A 253 -16.85 2.25 -17.85
N ASN A 254 -16.33 1.16 -17.27
CA ASN A 254 -15.79 1.15 -15.91
C ASN A 254 -14.26 1.20 -15.99
N PRO A 255 -13.61 2.35 -15.76
CA PRO A 255 -12.16 2.41 -15.72
C PRO A 255 -11.64 1.60 -14.53
N ILE A 256 -10.52 0.89 -14.71
CA ILE A 256 -9.79 0.27 -13.60
C ILE A 256 -8.33 0.66 -13.64
N LEU A 257 -7.88 1.37 -12.61
CA LEU A 257 -6.50 1.76 -12.42
C LEU A 257 -5.70 0.53 -11.96
N VAL A 258 -4.69 0.15 -12.75
CA VAL A 258 -3.86 -1.03 -12.47
C VAL A 258 -2.41 -0.59 -12.34
N GLY A 259 -1.84 -0.82 -11.16
CA GLY A 259 -0.43 -0.53 -10.92
C GLY A 259 0.00 -0.90 -9.50
N PRO A 260 1.30 -0.85 -9.19
CA PRO A 260 1.83 -1.11 -7.86
C PRO A 260 1.19 -0.21 -6.78
N PRO A 261 1.24 -0.59 -5.48
CA PRO A 261 0.88 0.34 -4.41
C PRO A 261 1.82 1.56 -4.39
N GLY A 262 1.34 2.70 -3.89
CA GLY A 262 2.17 3.90 -3.72
C GLY A 262 2.46 4.73 -4.98
N VAL A 263 2.03 4.30 -6.17
CA VAL A 263 2.26 5.05 -7.44
C VAL A 263 1.33 6.26 -7.64
N GLY A 264 0.36 6.48 -6.76
CA GLY A 264 -0.61 7.58 -6.87
C GLY A 264 -1.87 7.25 -7.68
N LYS A 265 -2.42 6.04 -7.53
CA LYS A 265 -3.71 5.67 -8.16
C LYS A 265 -4.85 6.58 -7.70
N THR A 266 -4.95 6.83 -6.40
CA THR A 266 -5.94 7.75 -5.81
C THR A 266 -5.78 9.18 -6.34
N ALA A 267 -4.54 9.65 -6.49
CA ALA A 267 -4.27 10.96 -7.08
C ALA A 267 -4.79 11.10 -8.53
N VAL A 268 -4.78 10.02 -9.32
CA VAL A 268 -5.42 10.04 -10.66
C VAL A 268 -6.93 10.24 -10.54
N VAL A 269 -7.59 9.59 -9.58
CA VAL A 269 -9.04 9.73 -9.35
C VAL A 269 -9.39 11.13 -8.86
N GLU A 270 -8.60 11.68 -7.95
CA GLU A 270 -8.69 13.07 -7.49
C GLU A 270 -8.51 14.04 -8.65
N GLY A 271 -7.58 13.75 -9.57
CA GLY A 271 -7.37 14.54 -10.79
C GLY A 271 -8.56 14.51 -11.74
N VAL A 272 -9.22 13.35 -11.85
CA VAL A 272 -10.49 13.22 -12.58
C VAL A 272 -11.58 14.05 -11.90
N ALA A 273 -11.69 14.02 -10.57
CA ALA A 273 -12.64 14.86 -9.82
C ALA A 273 -12.40 16.36 -10.08
N LEU A 274 -11.14 16.82 -10.05
CA LEU A 274 -10.75 18.19 -10.38
C LEU A 274 -11.12 18.59 -11.81
N ARG A 275 -10.96 17.68 -12.79
CA ARG A 275 -11.39 17.92 -14.17
C ARG A 275 -12.90 18.01 -14.29
N LEU A 276 -13.65 17.07 -13.69
CA LEU A 276 -15.11 17.07 -13.70
C LEU A 276 -15.72 18.32 -13.04
N ALA A 277 -15.14 18.77 -11.92
CA ALA A 277 -15.58 19.99 -11.23
C ALA A 277 -15.46 21.25 -12.10
N ASN A 278 -14.47 21.28 -13.00
CA ASN A 278 -14.18 22.39 -13.91
C ASN A 278 -14.68 22.17 -15.36
N GLU A 279 -15.37 21.07 -15.62
CA GLU A 279 -15.77 20.66 -16.97
C GLU A 279 -16.90 21.55 -17.52
N LYS A 280 -16.82 21.84 -18.83
CA LYS A 280 -17.82 22.61 -19.57
C LYS A 280 -18.89 21.71 -20.18
N ASP A 281 -18.58 20.45 -20.49
CA ASP A 281 -19.55 19.47 -20.97
C ASP A 281 -20.60 19.16 -19.89
N GLU A 282 -21.86 19.48 -20.15
CA GLU A 282 -22.97 19.33 -19.21
C GLU A 282 -23.22 17.86 -18.78
N SER A 283 -22.85 16.88 -19.60
CA SER A 283 -23.02 15.46 -19.29
C SER A 283 -22.01 14.97 -18.25
N LEU A 284 -20.75 15.40 -18.36
CA LEU A 284 -19.68 15.11 -17.41
C LEU A 284 -19.80 16.00 -16.16
N ARG A 285 -20.30 17.23 -16.32
CA ARG A 285 -20.53 18.19 -15.23
C ARG A 285 -21.60 17.77 -14.22
N ARG A 286 -22.22 16.61 -14.37
CA ARG A 286 -23.20 16.08 -13.40
C ARG A 286 -22.66 14.87 -12.62
N LEU A 287 -21.50 14.35 -12.99
CA LEU A 287 -20.90 13.16 -12.36
C LEU A 287 -20.33 13.45 -10.97
N ILE A 288 -20.86 12.74 -9.97
CA ILE A 288 -20.36 12.75 -8.59
C ILE A 288 -19.49 11.52 -8.39
N ILE A 289 -18.22 11.73 -8.06
CA ILE A 289 -17.31 10.65 -7.65
C ILE A 289 -17.47 10.42 -6.16
N ALA A 290 -18.09 9.28 -5.82
CA ALA A 290 -18.28 8.86 -4.44
C ALA A 290 -17.24 7.77 -4.10
N GLU A 291 -16.24 8.11 -3.30
CA GLU A 291 -15.26 7.15 -2.78
C GLU A 291 -15.85 6.37 -1.62
N VAL A 292 -15.78 5.04 -1.72
CA VAL A 292 -16.20 4.14 -0.64
C VAL A 292 -15.03 3.22 -0.28
N SER A 293 -14.49 3.40 0.93
CA SER A 293 -13.42 2.55 1.42
C SER A 293 -13.94 1.19 1.90
N ALA A 294 -13.11 0.15 1.80
CA ALA A 294 -13.44 -1.17 2.35
C ALA A 294 -13.76 -1.10 3.86
N GLY A 295 -13.04 -0.25 4.61
CA GLY A 295 -13.32 0.00 6.02
C GLY A 295 -14.72 0.58 6.26
N ALA A 296 -15.13 1.59 5.48
CA ALA A 296 -16.46 2.17 5.58
C ALA A 296 -17.57 1.16 5.29
N LEU A 297 -17.34 0.25 4.32
CA LEU A 297 -18.27 -0.83 4.00
C LEU A 297 -18.49 -1.82 5.16
N VAL A 298 -17.45 -2.11 5.93
CA VAL A 298 -17.48 -3.08 7.04
C VAL A 298 -17.82 -2.41 8.40
N SER A 299 -17.64 -1.09 8.50
CA SER A 299 -17.90 -0.32 9.73
C SER A 299 -19.36 -0.42 10.18
N GLY A 300 -19.60 -0.72 11.46
CA GLY A 300 -20.97 -0.88 12.00
C GLY A 300 -21.75 -2.10 11.50
N THR A 301 -21.14 -3.01 10.71
CA THR A 301 -21.74 -4.29 10.32
C THR A 301 -21.05 -5.45 11.02
N SER A 302 -21.48 -5.78 12.23
CA SER A 302 -20.96 -6.94 12.99
C SER A 302 -21.49 -8.30 12.50
N VAL A 303 -22.40 -8.29 11.51
CA VAL A 303 -23.08 -9.48 10.99
C VAL A 303 -22.94 -9.54 9.48
N ARG A 304 -22.48 -10.69 8.94
CA ARG A 304 -22.20 -10.94 7.51
C ARG A 304 -23.31 -10.48 6.55
N GLY A 305 -24.58 -10.64 6.91
CA GLY A 305 -25.71 -10.21 6.08
C GLY A 305 -25.87 -8.70 5.97
N ALA A 306 -25.35 -7.92 6.93
CA ALA A 306 -25.50 -6.47 6.94
C ALA A 306 -24.56 -5.79 5.92
N LEU A 307 -23.39 -6.37 5.63
CA LEU A 307 -22.50 -5.92 4.56
C LEU A 307 -23.15 -6.11 3.19
N ALA A 308 -23.72 -7.29 2.94
CA ALA A 308 -24.40 -7.60 1.68
C ALA A 308 -25.61 -6.69 1.46
N GLU A 309 -26.43 -6.49 2.50
CA GLU A 309 -27.56 -5.56 2.46
C GLU A 309 -27.12 -4.11 2.21
N ARG A 310 -26.00 -3.68 2.81
CA ARG A 310 -25.43 -2.35 2.55
C ARG A 310 -24.97 -2.20 1.11
N MET A 311 -24.24 -3.18 0.56
CA MET A 311 -23.81 -3.17 -0.84
C MET A 311 -24.99 -3.16 -1.81
N ARG A 312 -26.05 -3.91 -1.50
CA ARG A 312 -27.31 -3.88 -2.25
C ARG A 312 -27.92 -2.49 -2.27
N ARG A 313 -27.98 -1.79 -1.12
CA ARG A 313 -28.51 -0.41 -1.05
C ARG A 313 -27.64 0.58 -1.82
N ILE A 314 -26.32 0.48 -1.72
CA ILE A 314 -25.39 1.30 -2.52
C ILE A 314 -25.66 1.10 -4.02
N ARG A 315 -25.80 -0.16 -4.46
CA ARG A 315 -26.14 -0.47 -5.85
C ARG A 315 -27.47 0.16 -6.27
N GLU A 316 -28.50 0.07 -5.44
CA GLU A 316 -29.82 0.65 -5.73
C GLU A 316 -29.77 2.19 -5.82
N GLU A 317 -29.01 2.84 -4.94
CA GLU A 317 -28.75 4.29 -4.99
C GLU A 317 -28.02 4.70 -6.27
N VAL A 318 -26.96 3.97 -6.64
CA VAL A 318 -26.20 4.21 -7.89
C VAL A 318 -27.10 4.02 -9.11
N GLN A 319 -27.92 2.98 -9.16
CA GLN A 319 -28.86 2.76 -10.27
C GLN A 319 -29.90 3.86 -10.38
N ARG A 320 -30.49 4.26 -9.25
CA ARG A 320 -31.48 5.34 -9.20
C ARG A 320 -30.91 6.68 -9.63
N SER A 321 -29.61 6.88 -9.47
CA SER A 321 -28.90 8.08 -9.92
C SER A 321 -28.87 8.23 -11.45
N ASN A 322 -29.19 7.17 -12.21
CA ASN A 322 -29.22 7.15 -13.68
C ASN A 322 -27.93 7.70 -14.33
N GLY A 323 -26.78 7.26 -13.83
CA GLY A 323 -25.45 7.66 -14.33
C GLY A 323 -24.89 8.94 -13.72
N ARG A 324 -25.54 9.54 -12.72
CA ARG A 324 -25.02 10.69 -11.98
C ARG A 324 -23.89 10.31 -11.00
N ILE A 325 -23.90 9.08 -10.48
CA ILE A 325 -22.90 8.64 -9.50
C ILE A 325 -21.89 7.70 -10.15
N LEU A 326 -20.61 8.05 -10.01
CA LEU A 326 -19.47 7.19 -10.29
C LEU A 326 -18.90 6.70 -8.96
N LEU A 327 -19.07 5.41 -8.66
CA LEU A 327 -18.56 4.83 -7.42
C LEU A 327 -17.05 4.56 -7.56
N PHE A 328 -16.22 5.19 -6.74
CA PHE A 328 -14.80 4.85 -6.63
C PHE A 328 -14.60 3.80 -5.53
N ILE A 329 -14.03 2.67 -5.91
CA ILE A 329 -13.66 1.59 -4.97
C ILE A 329 -12.15 1.40 -5.05
N ASP A 330 -11.44 1.91 -4.04
CA ASP A 330 -10.03 1.57 -3.86
C ASP A 330 -9.92 0.11 -3.41
N GLU A 331 -8.86 -0.56 -3.86
CA GLU A 331 -8.66 -1.99 -3.66
C GLU A 331 -9.89 -2.83 -4.02
N ILE A 332 -10.48 -2.60 -5.20
CA ILE A 332 -11.73 -3.26 -5.64
C ILE A 332 -11.68 -4.80 -5.56
N HIS A 333 -10.49 -5.40 -5.60
CA HIS A 333 -10.27 -6.83 -5.42
C HIS A 333 -10.63 -7.32 -4.00
N ALA A 334 -10.47 -6.50 -2.97
CA ALA A 334 -10.82 -6.85 -1.58
C ALA A 334 -12.31 -7.20 -1.45
N VAL A 335 -13.16 -6.55 -2.25
CA VAL A 335 -14.62 -6.81 -2.27
C VAL A 335 -14.98 -7.98 -3.21
N LEU A 336 -14.08 -8.38 -4.12
CA LEU A 336 -14.29 -9.46 -5.10
C LEU A 336 -13.65 -10.80 -4.71
N GLY A 337 -12.67 -10.80 -3.81
CA GLY A 337 -11.75 -11.93 -3.59
C GLY A 337 -11.56 -12.34 -2.14
N GLY A 338 -12.41 -11.90 -1.21
CA GLY A 338 -12.25 -12.21 0.22
C GLY A 338 -12.19 -13.71 0.48
N ALA A 339 -11.00 -14.24 0.81
CA ALA A 339 -10.77 -15.63 1.20
C ALA A 339 -11.56 -16.04 2.46
N ASP A 340 -12.07 -15.05 3.22
CA ASP A 340 -12.92 -15.21 4.41
C ASP A 340 -14.31 -14.56 4.27
N GLY A 341 -14.68 -14.11 3.06
CA GLY A 341 -16.01 -13.54 2.77
C GLY A 341 -17.02 -14.62 2.37
N PRO A 342 -18.33 -14.44 2.60
CA PRO A 342 -19.33 -15.34 2.03
C PRO A 342 -19.27 -15.25 0.50
N ASP A 343 -19.03 -16.39 -0.16
CA ASP A 343 -18.95 -16.53 -1.63
C ASP A 343 -20.11 -15.83 -2.37
N ASP A 344 -21.28 -15.73 -1.73
CA ASP A 344 -22.49 -15.12 -2.28
C ASP A 344 -22.35 -13.60 -2.54
N LEU A 345 -21.65 -12.83 -1.70
CA LEU A 345 -21.53 -11.37 -1.89
C LEU A 345 -20.58 -11.03 -3.04
N ALA A 346 -19.44 -11.72 -3.09
CA ALA A 346 -18.48 -11.57 -4.17
C ALA A 346 -19.13 -11.92 -5.51
N GLN A 347 -19.92 -13.00 -5.53
CA GLN A 347 -20.67 -13.41 -6.71
C GLN A 347 -21.78 -12.43 -7.09
N GLU A 348 -22.52 -11.87 -6.13
CA GLU A 348 -23.55 -10.85 -6.37
C GLU A 348 -22.95 -9.58 -6.98
N LEU A 349 -21.86 -9.07 -6.39
CA LEU A 349 -21.16 -7.88 -6.89
C LEU A 349 -20.55 -8.10 -8.26
N LYS A 350 -19.87 -9.24 -8.44
CA LYS A 350 -19.34 -9.66 -9.73
C LYS A 350 -20.44 -9.71 -10.78
N SER A 351 -21.61 -10.23 -10.40
CA SER A 351 -22.74 -10.29 -11.31
C SER A 351 -23.32 -8.91 -11.63
N SER A 352 -23.43 -7.99 -10.67
CA SER A 352 -23.89 -6.61 -10.92
C SER A 352 -22.90 -5.81 -11.77
N LEU A 353 -21.60 -5.95 -11.51
CA LEU A 353 -20.55 -5.34 -12.33
C LEU A 353 -20.58 -5.88 -13.77
N ALA A 354 -20.71 -7.20 -13.95
CA ALA A 354 -20.83 -7.84 -15.25
C ALA A 354 -22.10 -7.39 -16.02
N ARG A 355 -23.22 -7.23 -15.31
CA ARG A 355 -24.48 -6.73 -15.89
C ARG A 355 -24.42 -5.23 -16.22
N GLY A 356 -23.44 -4.49 -15.70
CA GLY A 356 -23.32 -3.04 -15.88
C GLY A 356 -24.32 -2.25 -15.04
N GLU A 357 -24.80 -2.87 -13.96
CA GLU A 357 -25.75 -2.30 -12.98
C GLU A 357 -25.09 -1.31 -12.03
N LEU A 358 -23.76 -1.27 -12.01
CA LEU A 358 -22.97 -0.49 -11.09
C LEU A 358 -21.82 0.14 -11.89
N THR A 359 -21.93 1.45 -12.12
CA THR A 359 -20.89 2.24 -12.76
C THR A 359 -19.83 2.59 -11.74
N CYS A 360 -18.59 2.17 -11.98
CA CYS A 360 -17.52 2.36 -11.02
C CYS A 360 -16.17 2.65 -11.68
N LEU A 361 -15.32 3.30 -10.89
CA LEU A 361 -13.90 3.39 -11.11
C LEU A 361 -13.25 2.49 -10.05
N GLY A 362 -12.48 1.50 -10.49
CA GLY A 362 -11.74 0.61 -9.58
C GLY A 362 -10.27 0.97 -9.51
N ALA A 363 -9.60 0.69 -8.39
CA ALA A 363 -8.14 0.66 -8.31
C ALA A 363 -7.65 -0.68 -7.77
N THR A 364 -6.58 -1.22 -8.36
CA THR A 364 -6.02 -2.51 -7.95
C THR A 364 -4.54 -2.65 -8.35
N THR A 365 -3.91 -3.76 -7.93
CA THR A 365 -2.55 -4.13 -8.32
C THR A 365 -2.55 -5.00 -9.57
N ASP A 366 -1.42 -5.08 -10.28
CA ASP A 366 -1.27 -5.93 -11.47
C ASP A 366 -1.57 -7.41 -11.18
N ALA A 367 -1.13 -7.92 -10.03
CA ALA A 367 -1.36 -9.30 -9.62
C ALA A 367 -2.85 -9.58 -9.40
N GLU A 368 -3.53 -8.70 -8.67
CA GLU A 368 -4.97 -8.80 -8.37
C GLU A 368 -5.83 -8.63 -9.64
N TYR A 369 -5.44 -7.73 -10.55
CA TYR A 369 -6.10 -7.57 -11.85
C TYR A 369 -6.04 -8.85 -12.68
N ARG A 370 -4.85 -9.46 -12.82
CA ARG A 370 -4.68 -10.73 -13.55
C ARG A 370 -5.49 -11.86 -12.92
N ARG A 371 -5.60 -11.86 -11.59
CA ARG A 371 -6.27 -12.91 -10.83
C ARG A 371 -7.79 -12.83 -10.93
N HIS A 372 -8.36 -11.63 -10.80
CA HIS A 372 -9.81 -11.46 -10.62
C HIS A 372 -10.53 -10.86 -11.83
N PHE A 373 -9.87 -10.06 -12.66
CA PHE A 373 -10.51 -9.33 -13.76
C PHE A 373 -10.15 -9.90 -15.13
N GLU A 374 -8.85 -10.09 -15.41
CA GLU A 374 -8.38 -10.50 -16.74
C GLU A 374 -8.85 -11.91 -17.12
N LYS A 375 -8.88 -12.82 -16.14
CA LYS A 375 -9.34 -14.20 -16.34
C LYS A 375 -10.85 -14.34 -16.44
N ASP A 376 -11.63 -13.31 -16.07
CA ASP A 376 -13.08 -13.36 -16.08
C ASP A 376 -13.67 -12.65 -17.30
N PRO A 377 -14.27 -13.38 -18.27
CA PRO A 377 -14.79 -12.77 -19.49
C PRO A 377 -15.93 -11.77 -19.26
N ALA A 378 -16.67 -11.89 -18.15
CA ALA A 378 -17.80 -11.02 -17.86
C ALA A 378 -17.32 -9.66 -17.31
N LEU A 379 -16.32 -9.67 -16.43
CA LEU A 379 -15.69 -8.45 -15.93
C LEU A 379 -14.79 -7.78 -16.99
N ALA A 380 -14.00 -8.57 -17.74
CA ALA A 380 -13.12 -8.03 -18.78
C ALA A 380 -13.86 -7.27 -19.90
N ARG A 381 -15.15 -7.56 -20.12
CA ARG A 381 -16.00 -6.83 -21.08
C ARG A 381 -16.54 -5.49 -20.56
N ARG A 382 -16.46 -5.25 -19.25
CA ARG A 382 -17.02 -4.08 -18.56
C ARG A 382 -15.95 -3.13 -18.06
N PHE A 383 -14.76 -3.65 -17.75
CA PHE A 383 -13.65 -2.86 -17.27
C PHE A 383 -12.67 -2.48 -18.37
N SER A 384 -12.20 -1.23 -18.34
CA SER A 384 -11.13 -0.72 -19.22
C SER A 384 -9.88 -0.45 -18.36
N PRO A 385 -8.80 -1.23 -18.53
CA PRO A 385 -7.59 -1.05 -17.73
C PRO A 385 -6.85 0.22 -18.12
N VAL A 386 -6.47 1.02 -17.12
CA VAL A 386 -5.58 2.18 -17.21
C VAL A 386 -4.34 1.86 -16.38
N ARG A 387 -3.18 1.71 -17.03
CA ARG A 387 -1.94 1.28 -16.35
C ARG A 387 -1.27 2.50 -15.72
N ILE A 388 -1.04 2.45 -14.41
CA ILE A 388 -0.37 3.52 -13.66
C ILE A 388 1.03 3.05 -13.26
N GLY A 389 2.05 3.65 -13.86
CA GLY A 389 3.45 3.40 -13.55
C GLY A 389 3.99 4.32 -12.46
N GLU A 390 5.13 3.93 -11.90
CA GLU A 390 5.95 4.78 -11.05
C GLU A 390 6.39 6.04 -11.84
N PRO A 391 6.26 7.26 -11.29
CA PRO A 391 6.70 8.47 -11.96
C PRO A 391 8.24 8.50 -12.08
N SER A 392 8.76 9.28 -13.05
CA SER A 392 10.20 9.53 -13.13
C SER A 392 10.70 10.29 -11.89
N PRO A 393 11.99 10.21 -11.53
CA PRO A 393 12.56 11.00 -10.43
C PRO A 393 12.29 12.51 -10.57
N GLU A 394 12.36 13.03 -11.80
CA GLU A 394 12.07 14.43 -12.12
C GLU A 394 10.59 14.77 -11.85
N ALA A 395 9.66 13.89 -12.26
CA ALA A 395 8.24 14.06 -12.00
C ALA A 395 7.92 13.92 -10.50
N ALA A 396 8.55 12.97 -9.80
CA ALA A 396 8.42 12.82 -8.35
C ALA A 396 8.92 14.06 -7.59
N HIS A 397 10.02 14.66 -8.02
CA HIS A 397 10.50 15.93 -7.46
C HIS A 397 9.48 17.06 -7.66
N ALA A 398 8.88 17.16 -8.85
CA ALA A 398 7.82 18.13 -9.11
C ALA A 398 6.58 17.90 -8.22
N ILE A 399 6.18 16.63 -8.01
CA ILE A 399 5.11 16.26 -7.08
C ILE A 399 5.47 16.72 -5.65
N LEU A 400 6.67 16.40 -5.16
CA LEU A 400 7.12 16.80 -3.82
C LEU A 400 7.12 18.32 -3.66
N ARG A 401 7.60 19.06 -4.66
CA ARG A 401 7.60 20.53 -4.63
C ARG A 401 6.18 21.11 -4.61
N GLY A 402 5.23 20.48 -5.31
CA GLY A 402 3.82 20.90 -5.27
C GLY A 402 3.18 20.67 -3.90
N LEU A 403 3.46 19.53 -3.28
CA LEU A 403 2.95 19.17 -1.96
C LEU A 403 3.66 19.91 -0.81
N ALA A 404 4.90 20.40 -1.03
CA ALA A 404 5.73 20.99 0.00
C ALA A 404 4.98 22.05 0.82
N SER A 405 4.27 22.99 0.16
CA SER A 405 3.58 24.10 0.84
C SER A 405 2.55 23.66 1.90
N GLU A 406 1.85 22.55 1.66
CA GLU A 406 0.87 22.02 2.60
C GLU A 406 1.58 21.39 3.81
N TYR A 407 2.60 20.57 3.57
CA TYR A 407 3.39 19.96 4.63
C TYR A 407 4.19 20.99 5.44
N GLU A 408 4.69 22.05 4.80
CA GLU A 408 5.34 23.19 5.46
C GLU A 408 4.39 23.87 6.44
N SER A 409 3.16 24.12 5.99
CA SER A 409 2.10 24.71 6.82
C SER A 409 1.72 23.78 7.96
N HIS A 410 1.54 22.48 7.69
CA HIS A 410 1.17 21.48 8.68
C HIS A 410 2.23 21.33 9.78
N HIS A 411 3.51 21.20 9.40
CA HIS A 411 4.62 20.98 10.33
C HIS A 411 5.24 22.26 10.86
N SER A 412 4.89 23.43 10.31
CA SER A 412 5.52 24.72 10.61
C SER A 412 7.05 24.68 10.39
N VAL A 413 7.46 24.20 9.21
CA VAL A 413 8.86 24.15 8.75
C VAL A 413 8.91 24.59 7.28
N VAL A 414 10.10 24.86 6.76
CA VAL A 414 10.35 25.13 5.33
C VAL A 414 11.30 24.07 4.76
N TYR A 415 11.03 23.54 3.58
CA TYR A 415 11.96 22.62 2.90
C TYR A 415 12.95 23.40 2.05
N ASP A 416 14.24 23.03 2.13
CA ASP A 416 15.19 23.40 1.07
C ASP A 416 14.88 22.57 -0.19
N ASP A 417 14.99 23.15 -1.39
CA ASP A 417 14.73 22.42 -2.66
C ASP A 417 15.67 21.21 -2.81
N ASP A 418 16.93 21.35 -2.36
CA ASP A 418 17.91 20.27 -2.30
C ASP A 418 17.46 19.12 -1.38
N ALA A 419 16.70 19.41 -0.32
CA ALA A 419 16.15 18.38 0.57
C ALA A 419 15.06 17.57 -0.13
N LEU A 420 14.21 18.21 -0.94
CA LEU A 420 13.19 17.53 -1.74
C LEU A 420 13.83 16.64 -2.81
N THR A 421 14.84 17.16 -3.53
CA THR A 421 15.61 16.36 -4.49
C THR A 421 16.28 15.18 -3.79
N SER A 422 16.88 15.42 -2.61
CA SER A 422 17.50 14.37 -1.81
C SER A 422 16.49 13.33 -1.34
N ALA A 423 15.25 13.69 -1.03
CA ALA A 423 14.23 12.73 -0.60
C ALA A 423 13.87 11.76 -1.73
N VAL A 424 13.78 12.24 -2.98
CA VAL A 424 13.60 11.39 -4.15
C VAL A 424 14.84 10.52 -4.37
N ASP A 425 16.02 11.13 -4.48
CA ASP A 425 17.24 10.42 -4.87
C ASP A 425 17.67 9.36 -3.84
N LEU A 426 17.54 9.66 -2.55
CA LEU A 426 17.90 8.72 -1.49
C LEU A 426 16.85 7.61 -1.34
N SER A 427 15.56 7.93 -1.47
CA SER A 427 14.52 6.89 -1.40
C SER A 427 14.58 5.92 -2.59
N VAL A 428 14.93 6.39 -3.80
CA VAL A 428 15.18 5.52 -4.95
C VAL A 428 16.37 4.60 -4.70
N ARG A 429 17.45 5.11 -4.12
CA ARG A 429 18.69 4.36 -3.89
C ARG A 429 18.61 3.36 -2.75
N TYR A 430 17.98 3.74 -1.63
CA TYR A 430 18.06 3.01 -0.37
C TYR A 430 16.75 2.36 0.08
N LEU A 431 15.61 2.71 -0.54
CA LEU A 431 14.28 2.15 -0.23
C LEU A 431 13.62 1.55 -1.50
N PRO A 432 14.24 0.54 -2.12
CA PRO A 432 13.78 0.03 -3.42
C PRO A 432 12.54 -0.88 -3.34
N GLU A 433 12.16 -1.34 -2.15
CA GLU A 433 10.94 -2.12 -1.92
C GLU A 433 9.64 -1.29 -2.02
N ARG A 434 9.77 0.05 -2.03
CA ARG A 434 8.66 1.00 -2.15
C ARG A 434 8.74 1.78 -3.45
N GLN A 435 7.61 2.33 -3.86
CA GLN A 435 7.45 3.02 -5.14
C GLN A 435 7.35 4.54 -4.93
N LEU A 436 7.85 5.31 -5.89
CA LEU A 436 7.54 6.73 -6.01
C LEU A 436 6.07 6.93 -6.43
N PRO A 437 5.45 8.06 -6.05
CA PRO A 437 6.00 9.10 -5.18
C PRO A 437 5.90 8.79 -3.67
N ASP A 438 5.13 7.77 -3.27
CA ASP A 438 4.82 7.47 -1.86
C ASP A 438 6.04 7.44 -0.94
N LYS A 439 7.10 6.72 -1.32
CA LYS A 439 8.30 6.63 -0.46
C LYS A 439 8.98 7.97 -0.23
N ALA A 440 9.00 8.85 -1.23
CA ALA A 440 9.64 10.15 -1.14
C ALA A 440 8.78 11.11 -0.30
N ILE A 441 7.46 11.07 -0.47
CA ILE A 441 6.51 11.82 0.36
C ILE A 441 6.63 11.39 1.83
N ALA A 442 6.67 10.08 2.10
CA ALA A 442 6.82 9.55 3.46
C ALA A 442 8.15 9.97 4.12
N VAL A 443 9.24 10.02 3.35
CA VAL A 443 10.54 10.52 3.83
C VAL A 443 10.47 12.02 4.14
N MET A 444 9.91 12.82 3.22
CA MET A 444 9.72 14.27 3.35
C MET A 444 8.89 14.62 4.59
N ASP A 445 7.72 14.00 4.74
CA ASP A 445 6.79 14.20 5.85
C ASP A 445 7.43 13.85 7.20
N LEU A 446 8.07 12.68 7.29
CA LEU A 446 8.74 12.26 8.51
C LEU A 446 9.94 13.16 8.86
N ALA A 447 10.67 13.66 7.86
CA ALA A 447 11.78 14.59 8.06
C ALA A 447 11.27 15.92 8.64
N ALA A 448 10.18 16.48 8.12
CA ALA A 448 9.54 17.67 8.67
C ALA A 448 9.01 17.49 10.09
N ALA A 449 8.27 16.40 10.34
CA ALA A 449 7.77 16.08 11.67
C ALA A 449 8.91 15.94 12.70
N ARG A 450 10.08 15.45 12.29
CA ARG A 450 11.28 15.34 13.14
C ARG A 450 11.99 16.68 13.31
N ALA A 451 12.14 17.46 12.25
CA ALA A 451 12.72 18.79 12.28
C ALA A 451 11.95 19.67 13.28
N ARG A 452 10.61 19.70 13.15
CA ARG A 452 9.74 20.45 14.06
C ARG A 452 9.89 20.01 15.52
N ARG A 453 9.86 18.69 15.78
CA ARG A 453 10.03 18.15 17.14
C ARG A 453 11.38 18.51 17.77
N ARG A 454 12.41 18.74 16.96
CA ARG A 454 13.75 19.16 17.40
C ARG A 454 13.91 20.68 17.46
N GLY A 455 12.85 21.44 17.16
CA GLY A 455 12.87 22.90 17.15
C GLY A 455 13.54 23.52 15.93
N ALA A 456 13.77 22.75 14.86
CA ALA A 456 14.25 23.29 13.60
C ALA A 456 13.07 23.91 12.81
N GLU A 457 13.34 25.04 12.16
CA GLU A 457 12.40 25.74 11.28
C GLU A 457 12.55 25.32 9.81
N ARG A 458 13.58 24.53 9.50
CA ARG A 458 13.94 24.14 8.15
C ARG A 458 14.26 22.65 8.07
N VAL A 459 13.94 22.05 6.92
CA VAL A 459 14.30 20.70 6.53
C VAL A 459 15.40 20.75 5.46
N ASP A 460 16.58 20.29 5.83
CA ASP A 460 17.75 20.18 4.96
C ASP A 460 18.03 18.73 4.50
N VAL A 461 19.06 18.57 3.66
CA VAL A 461 19.51 17.27 3.15
C VAL A 461 19.90 16.32 4.28
N ALA A 462 20.50 16.82 5.36
CA ALA A 462 20.95 15.98 6.48
C ALA A 462 19.78 15.37 7.25
N GLN A 463 18.70 16.12 7.44
CA GLN A 463 17.48 15.63 8.10
C GLN A 463 16.76 14.59 7.25
N VAL A 464 16.69 14.78 5.92
CA VAL A 464 16.15 13.79 4.98
C VAL A 464 17.00 12.53 4.98
N ALA A 465 18.33 12.66 4.87
CA ALA A 465 19.25 11.53 4.91
C ALA A 465 19.15 10.72 6.21
N ALA A 466 18.98 11.38 7.36
CA ALA A 466 18.80 10.71 8.64
C ALA A 466 17.53 9.84 8.69
N VAL A 467 16.45 10.26 8.03
CA VAL A 467 15.22 9.46 7.92
C VAL A 467 15.46 8.23 7.04
N VAL A 468 16.08 8.42 5.87
CA VAL A 468 16.37 7.30 4.96
C VAL A 468 17.34 6.32 5.58
N ALA A 469 18.37 6.81 6.29
CA ALA A 469 19.35 6.03 7.02
C ALA A 469 18.73 5.06 8.02
N GLU A 470 17.79 5.56 8.82
CA GLU A 470 17.08 4.74 9.79
C GLU A 470 16.18 3.70 9.10
N GLN A 471 15.44 4.10 8.06
CA GLN A 471 14.55 3.20 7.33
C GLN A 471 15.31 2.09 6.59
N ALA A 472 16.49 2.41 6.07
CA ALA A 472 17.36 1.49 5.33
C ALA A 472 18.32 0.69 6.22
N ASP A 473 18.37 0.99 7.53
CA ASP A 473 19.37 0.44 8.48
C ASP A 473 20.82 0.67 8.01
N VAL A 474 21.12 1.88 7.56
CA VAL A 474 22.44 2.30 7.06
C VAL A 474 22.93 3.51 7.87
N PRO A 475 24.21 3.57 8.29
CA PRO A 475 24.74 4.75 8.96
C PRO A 475 24.58 6.03 8.12
N VAL A 476 24.10 7.11 8.74
CA VAL A 476 23.79 8.38 8.03
C VAL A 476 25.02 8.97 7.32
N ASP A 477 26.21 8.85 7.91
CA ASP A 477 27.46 9.32 7.30
C ASP A 477 27.73 8.63 5.96
N ARG A 478 27.30 7.37 5.81
CA ARG A 478 27.40 6.61 4.57
C ARG A 478 26.34 6.98 3.53
N ILE A 479 25.26 7.64 3.93
CA ILE A 479 24.24 8.13 2.99
C ILE A 479 24.56 9.54 2.52
N LEU A 480 25.12 10.36 3.42
CA LEU A 480 25.53 11.74 3.13
C LEU A 480 26.83 11.84 2.34
N GLU A 481 27.70 10.83 2.44
CA GLU A 481 28.93 10.77 1.67
C GLU A 481 28.63 10.78 0.16
N ARG A 482 29.26 11.72 -0.56
CA ARG A 482 29.14 11.80 -2.01
C ARG A 482 29.88 10.63 -2.66
N ASP A 483 29.31 10.06 -3.72
CA ASP A 483 29.96 8.97 -4.48
C ASP A 483 31.41 9.31 -4.89
N ALA A 484 31.68 10.58 -5.22
CA ALA A 484 33.02 11.05 -5.55
C ALA A 484 34.01 10.92 -4.38
N GLU A 485 33.62 11.30 -3.17
CA GLU A 485 34.47 11.22 -1.97
C GLU A 485 34.75 9.77 -1.59
N ARG A 486 33.72 8.92 -1.71
CA ARG A 486 33.85 7.47 -1.53
C ARG A 486 34.85 6.86 -2.51
N LEU A 487 34.74 7.21 -3.78
CA LEU A 487 35.63 6.72 -4.83
C LEU A 487 37.08 7.20 -4.68
N LEU A 488 37.29 8.39 -4.09
CA LEU A 488 38.62 8.89 -3.76
C LEU A 488 39.28 8.06 -2.64
N ARG A 489 38.50 7.61 -1.66
CA ARG A 489 38.99 6.80 -0.52
C ARG A 489 38.98 5.29 -0.75
N LEU A 490 38.26 4.83 -1.78
CA LEU A 490 38.04 3.41 -2.09
C LEU A 490 39.34 2.59 -2.08
N GLU A 491 40.40 3.09 -2.70
CA GLU A 491 41.67 2.37 -2.81
C GLU A 491 42.33 2.14 -1.44
N SER A 492 42.39 3.19 -0.61
CA SER A 492 42.93 3.09 0.74
C SER A 492 42.08 2.21 1.67
N GLU A 493 40.75 2.28 1.54
CA GLU A 493 39.85 1.46 2.36
C GLU A 493 39.88 -0.02 1.94
N LEU A 494 39.96 -0.31 0.64
CA LEU A 494 40.17 -1.66 0.14
C LEU A 494 41.52 -2.23 0.61
N ALA A 495 42.60 -1.44 0.54
CA ALA A 495 43.93 -1.87 0.99
C ALA A 495 44.00 -2.14 2.50
N ALA A 496 43.17 -1.46 3.31
CA ALA A 496 43.06 -1.71 4.74
C ALA A 496 42.36 -3.05 5.06
N ARG A 497 41.49 -3.54 4.17
CA ARG A 497 40.68 -4.75 4.38
C ARG A 497 41.21 -5.98 3.65
N VAL A 498 41.69 -5.80 2.42
CA VAL A 498 42.22 -6.87 1.58
C VAL A 498 43.73 -6.83 1.63
N VAL A 499 44.33 -7.81 2.30
CA VAL A 499 45.78 -7.92 2.43
C VAL A 499 46.40 -8.38 1.12
N GLY A 500 47.36 -7.61 0.60
CA GLY A 500 48.02 -7.87 -0.68
C GLY A 500 47.20 -7.37 -1.88
N HIS A 501 47.48 -7.91 -3.06
CA HIS A 501 46.77 -7.57 -4.31
C HIS A 501 46.71 -6.08 -4.65
N THR A 502 47.73 -5.29 -4.26
CA THR A 502 47.76 -3.83 -4.42
C THR A 502 47.47 -3.37 -5.85
N ASP A 503 48.05 -4.06 -6.85
CA ASP A 503 47.80 -3.76 -8.26
C ASP A 503 46.34 -4.00 -8.68
N VAL A 504 45.68 -5.02 -8.12
CA VAL A 504 44.27 -5.33 -8.38
C VAL A 504 43.37 -4.28 -7.74
N ILE A 505 43.65 -3.92 -6.48
CA ILE A 505 42.94 -2.87 -5.75
C ILE A 505 43.01 -1.54 -6.52
N HIS A 506 44.20 -1.18 -6.98
CA HIS A 506 44.43 0.01 -7.79
C HIS A 506 43.59 -0.01 -9.08
N ARG A 507 43.64 -1.11 -9.85
CA ARG A 507 42.86 -1.25 -11.10
C ARG A 507 41.35 -1.17 -10.89
N ILE A 508 40.83 -1.82 -9.86
CA ILE A 508 39.39 -1.75 -9.52
C ILE A 508 39.00 -0.31 -9.19
N SER A 509 39.77 0.34 -8.32
CA SER A 509 39.50 1.70 -7.86
C SER A 509 39.59 2.71 -9.00
N GLU A 510 40.59 2.57 -9.87
CA GLU A 510 40.77 3.42 -11.04
C GLU A 510 39.62 3.26 -12.05
N ALA A 511 39.19 2.03 -12.33
CA ALA A 511 38.08 1.76 -13.24
C ALA A 511 36.75 2.37 -12.74
N LEU A 512 36.45 2.21 -11.45
CA LEU A 512 35.26 2.80 -10.84
C LEU A 512 35.29 4.34 -10.83
N ARG A 513 36.45 4.95 -10.52
CA ARG A 513 36.65 6.40 -10.61
C ARG A 513 36.43 6.92 -12.04
N LYS A 514 37.00 6.26 -13.05
CA LYS A 514 36.83 6.63 -14.46
C LYS A 514 35.36 6.55 -14.91
N SER A 515 34.66 5.50 -14.50
CA SER A 515 33.23 5.32 -14.81
C SER A 515 32.37 6.44 -14.23
N ALA A 516 32.64 6.84 -12.99
CA ALA A 516 31.93 7.93 -12.33
C ALA A 516 32.23 9.32 -12.93
N ALA A 517 33.41 9.52 -13.53
CA ALA A 517 33.90 10.83 -13.97
C ALA A 517 33.47 11.26 -15.39
N GLY A 518 32.76 10.44 -16.19
CA GLY A 518 32.48 10.91 -17.56
C GLY A 518 31.56 10.11 -18.47
N PHE A 519 31.07 8.92 -18.12
CA PHE A 519 30.16 8.19 -19.02
C PHE A 519 29.12 7.36 -18.26
N ARG A 520 28.09 8.03 -17.73
CA ARG A 520 26.85 7.36 -17.30
C ARG A 520 26.06 6.95 -18.55
N GLY A 521 26.39 5.78 -19.10
CA GLY A 521 25.56 5.08 -20.11
C GLY A 521 24.64 4.05 -19.46
N ARG A 522 23.99 3.19 -20.27
CA ARG A 522 23.19 2.04 -19.80
C ARG A 522 24.05 0.86 -19.27
N ARG A 523 25.29 1.11 -18.87
CA ARG A 523 26.27 0.08 -18.45
C ARG A 523 26.48 0.10 -16.93
N PRO A 524 26.84 -1.03 -16.31
CA PRO A 524 27.24 -1.07 -14.91
C PRO A 524 28.41 -0.11 -14.60
N LEU A 525 28.50 0.36 -13.35
CA LEU A 525 29.61 1.21 -12.88
C LEU A 525 30.98 0.57 -13.12
N GLY A 526 31.06 -0.76 -13.00
CA GLY A 526 32.25 -1.53 -13.35
C GLY A 526 31.87 -2.98 -13.62
N THR A 527 32.65 -3.62 -14.49
CA THR A 527 32.54 -5.06 -14.78
C THR A 527 33.93 -5.65 -14.65
N PHE A 528 34.08 -6.63 -13.77
CA PHE A 528 35.38 -7.18 -13.40
C PHE A 528 35.34 -8.71 -13.49
N LEU A 529 36.43 -9.28 -14.00
CA LEU A 529 36.70 -10.72 -13.94
C LEU A 529 37.89 -10.95 -13.01
N LEU A 530 37.63 -11.53 -11.84
CA LEU A 530 38.68 -11.83 -10.85
C LEU A 530 39.22 -13.24 -11.09
N LEU A 531 40.49 -13.33 -11.50
CA LEU A 531 41.15 -14.60 -11.81
C LEU A 531 42.13 -14.98 -10.70
N GLY A 532 42.20 -16.28 -10.38
CA GLY A 532 43.11 -16.83 -9.39
C GLY A 532 42.60 -18.14 -8.78
N PRO A 533 43.46 -18.89 -8.08
CA PRO A 533 43.05 -20.13 -7.41
C PRO A 533 42.01 -19.89 -6.32
N THR A 534 41.36 -20.94 -5.85
CA THR A 534 40.42 -20.87 -4.73
C THR A 534 41.14 -20.40 -3.46
N GLY A 535 40.45 -19.62 -2.63
CA GLY A 535 41.00 -19.16 -1.35
C GLY A 535 41.90 -17.91 -1.40
N VAL A 536 42.25 -17.37 -2.58
CA VAL A 536 43.12 -16.17 -2.69
C VAL A 536 42.44 -14.84 -2.37
N GLY A 537 41.16 -14.85 -1.99
CA GLY A 537 40.41 -13.66 -1.59
C GLY A 537 39.54 -13.01 -2.68
N LYS A 538 39.26 -13.67 -3.81
CA LYS A 538 38.39 -13.12 -4.89
C LYS A 538 37.02 -12.66 -4.37
N THR A 539 36.35 -13.53 -3.62
CA THR A 539 35.04 -13.22 -2.99
C THR A 539 35.17 -12.13 -1.93
N GLU A 540 36.26 -12.10 -1.17
CA GLU A 540 36.47 -11.08 -0.13
C GLU A 540 36.69 -9.70 -0.75
N MET A 541 37.40 -9.60 -1.89
CA MET A 541 37.52 -8.37 -2.67
C MET A 541 36.13 -7.86 -3.09
N ALA A 542 35.27 -8.73 -3.63
CA ALA A 542 33.91 -8.36 -4.02
C ALA A 542 33.07 -7.85 -2.84
N LYS A 543 33.15 -8.53 -1.68
CA LYS A 543 32.49 -8.08 -0.44
C LYS A 543 33.02 -6.74 0.04
N ALA A 544 34.34 -6.54 0.02
CA ALA A 544 34.97 -5.30 0.44
C ALA A 544 34.53 -4.13 -0.46
N VAL A 545 34.53 -4.31 -1.78
CA VAL A 545 34.00 -3.32 -2.73
C VAL A 545 32.52 -3.05 -2.44
N ALA A 546 31.72 -4.09 -2.20
CA ALA A 546 30.30 -3.93 -1.94
C ALA A 546 30.02 -3.14 -0.64
N ASP A 547 30.72 -3.46 0.44
CA ASP A 547 30.51 -2.81 1.73
C ASP A 547 30.94 -1.34 1.75
N ILE A 548 31.94 -0.98 0.94
CA ILE A 548 32.39 0.41 0.76
C ILE A 548 31.41 1.13 -0.16
N MET A 549 31.21 0.63 -1.39
CA MET A 549 30.43 1.31 -2.44
C MET A 549 28.91 1.31 -2.19
N PHE A 550 28.38 0.23 -1.64
CA PHE A 550 26.94 -0.05 -1.51
C PHE A 550 26.56 -0.42 -0.06
N PRO A 551 26.72 0.53 0.88
CA PRO A 551 26.40 0.29 2.29
C PRO A 551 24.91 -0.04 2.46
N GLY A 552 24.58 -1.03 3.31
CA GLY A 552 23.22 -1.54 3.49
C GLY A 552 22.91 -2.86 2.78
N GLY A 553 23.93 -3.64 2.41
CA GLY A 553 23.72 -4.96 1.79
C GLY A 553 23.40 -4.88 0.30
N GLY A 554 24.04 -3.96 -0.42
CA GLY A 554 24.01 -3.89 -1.88
C GLY A 554 24.95 -4.91 -2.53
N MET A 555 24.84 -6.19 -2.15
CA MET A 555 25.47 -7.29 -2.87
C MET A 555 24.49 -8.44 -3.08
N THR A 556 24.28 -8.83 -4.33
CA THR A 556 23.62 -10.11 -4.67
C THR A 556 24.70 -11.06 -5.15
N ARG A 557 24.79 -12.23 -4.50
CA ARG A 557 25.67 -13.32 -4.92
C ARG A 557 24.84 -14.39 -5.62
N LEU A 558 25.26 -14.76 -6.82
CA LEU A 558 24.72 -15.88 -7.60
C LEU A 558 25.83 -16.93 -7.74
N ASP A 559 25.56 -18.15 -7.29
CA ASP A 559 26.46 -19.27 -7.45
C ASP A 559 26.22 -19.91 -8.82
N LEU A 560 27.14 -19.75 -9.77
CA LEU A 560 26.97 -20.24 -11.12
C LEU A 560 27.18 -21.75 -11.26
N SER A 561 27.61 -22.46 -10.20
CA SER A 561 27.56 -23.92 -10.15
C SER A 561 26.14 -24.46 -10.34
N GLU A 562 25.12 -23.71 -9.91
CA GLU A 562 23.71 -24.11 -10.05
C GLU A 562 23.18 -23.98 -11.49
N PHE A 563 24.00 -23.42 -12.40
CA PHE A 563 23.64 -23.05 -13.78
C PHE A 563 24.47 -23.82 -14.83
N SER A 564 24.86 -25.06 -14.51
CA SER A 564 25.67 -25.91 -15.39
C SER A 564 24.91 -26.48 -16.61
N GLU A 565 23.58 -26.37 -16.64
CA GLU A 565 22.73 -26.89 -17.72
C GLU A 565 22.20 -25.75 -18.62
N ALA A 566 22.09 -25.98 -19.93
CA ALA A 566 21.68 -24.98 -20.91
C ALA A 566 20.32 -24.31 -20.62
N HIS A 567 19.37 -25.06 -20.05
CA HIS A 567 18.04 -24.51 -19.73
C HIS A 567 18.02 -23.66 -18.44
N ALA A 568 19.15 -23.56 -17.72
CA ALA A 568 19.27 -22.71 -16.53
C ALA A 568 19.24 -21.21 -16.87
N VAL A 569 19.46 -20.82 -18.14
CA VAL A 569 19.31 -19.45 -18.64
C VAL A 569 17.93 -18.87 -18.28
N ALA A 570 16.87 -19.66 -18.40
CA ALA A 570 15.51 -19.24 -18.04
C ALA A 570 15.35 -18.95 -16.53
N ARG A 571 16.10 -19.66 -15.66
CA ARG A 571 16.11 -19.38 -14.22
C ARG A 571 16.85 -18.08 -13.89
N LEU A 572 17.86 -17.72 -14.68
CA LEU A 572 18.66 -16.53 -14.46
C LEU A 572 17.95 -15.25 -14.96
N PHE A 573 17.39 -15.30 -16.17
CA PHE A 573 16.81 -14.12 -16.85
C PHE A 573 15.27 -14.09 -16.91
N GLY A 574 14.61 -15.22 -16.67
CA GLY A 574 13.16 -15.39 -16.85
C GLY A 574 12.83 -16.27 -18.05
N ALA A 575 11.66 -16.88 -18.06
CA ALA A 575 11.23 -17.73 -19.18
C ALA A 575 10.86 -16.88 -20.41
N PRO A 576 11.08 -17.36 -21.64
CA PRO A 576 10.70 -16.64 -22.85
C PRO A 576 9.17 -16.57 -23.04
N PRO A 577 8.67 -15.59 -23.84
CA PRO A 577 7.24 -15.44 -24.12
C PRO A 577 6.58 -16.75 -24.59
N GLY A 578 5.49 -17.13 -23.93
CA GLY A 578 4.74 -18.36 -24.23
C GLY A 578 5.13 -19.59 -23.41
N TYR A 579 6.13 -19.48 -22.51
CA TYR A 579 6.50 -20.54 -21.56
C TYR A 579 5.98 -20.26 -20.15
N ILE A 580 5.77 -21.31 -19.35
CA ILE A 580 5.37 -21.20 -17.94
C ILE A 580 6.45 -20.39 -17.20
N GLY A 581 6.04 -19.33 -16.49
CA GLY A 581 6.94 -18.43 -15.77
C GLY A 581 7.44 -17.23 -16.60
N HIS A 582 6.90 -16.97 -17.80
CA HIS A 582 7.28 -15.81 -18.61
C HIS A 582 7.04 -14.47 -17.91
N ASP A 583 5.97 -14.39 -17.10
CA ASP A 583 5.62 -13.16 -16.39
C ASP A 583 6.38 -13.02 -15.05
N GLU A 584 7.26 -13.99 -14.73
CA GLU A 584 8.13 -13.99 -13.55
C GLU A 584 9.57 -13.67 -14.01
N GLY A 585 10.20 -12.67 -13.38
CA GLY A 585 11.61 -12.38 -13.64
C GLY A 585 12.52 -13.52 -13.14
N GLY A 586 13.65 -13.74 -13.82
CA GLY A 586 14.69 -14.64 -13.35
C GLY A 586 15.48 -14.07 -12.17
N GLN A 587 16.28 -14.92 -11.51
CA GLN A 587 17.03 -14.57 -10.29
C GLN A 587 17.87 -13.30 -10.43
N LEU A 588 18.55 -13.13 -11.57
CA LEU A 588 19.38 -11.95 -11.83
C LEU A 588 18.53 -10.72 -12.12
N THR A 589 17.50 -10.86 -12.96
CA THR A 589 16.63 -9.73 -13.32
C THR A 589 15.83 -9.22 -12.14
N GLU A 590 15.35 -10.10 -11.26
CA GLU A 590 14.65 -9.74 -10.03
C GLU A 590 15.60 -9.10 -9.03
N ALA A 591 16.80 -9.65 -8.85
CA ALA A 591 17.81 -9.02 -7.99
C ALA A 591 18.11 -7.60 -8.46
N ALA A 592 18.33 -7.39 -9.76
CA ALA A 592 18.62 -6.07 -10.34
C ALA A 592 17.43 -5.11 -10.23
N ARG A 593 16.19 -5.57 -10.43
CA ARG A 593 14.97 -4.76 -10.25
C ARG A 593 14.78 -4.34 -8.80
N ARG A 594 15.00 -5.26 -7.85
CA ARG A 594 14.82 -5.02 -6.41
C ARG A 594 15.91 -4.15 -5.81
N LYS A 595 17.12 -4.14 -6.35
CA LYS A 595 18.24 -3.31 -5.87
C LYS A 595 19.04 -2.79 -7.07
N PRO A 596 18.62 -1.69 -7.71
CA PRO A 596 19.33 -1.18 -8.88
C PRO A 596 20.78 -0.76 -8.58
N TYR A 597 21.04 -0.31 -7.35
CA TYR A 597 22.34 0.13 -6.88
C TYR A 597 23.01 -0.93 -6.00
N GLN A 598 23.68 -1.90 -6.63
CA GLN A 598 24.35 -3.01 -5.95
C GLN A 598 25.53 -3.57 -6.74
N LEU A 599 26.34 -4.39 -6.07
CA LEU A 599 27.29 -5.31 -6.68
C LEU A 599 26.61 -6.66 -6.96
N ILE A 600 26.72 -7.16 -8.19
CA ILE A 600 26.29 -8.52 -8.54
C ILE A 600 27.54 -9.38 -8.65
N LEU A 601 27.67 -10.36 -7.75
CA LEU A 601 28.76 -11.33 -7.75
C LEU A 601 28.30 -12.61 -8.44
N LEU A 602 28.86 -12.89 -9.61
CA LEU A 602 28.74 -14.16 -10.31
C LEU A 602 29.90 -15.06 -9.87
N ASP A 603 29.67 -15.93 -8.90
CA ASP A 603 30.70 -16.81 -8.35
C ASP A 603 30.80 -18.11 -9.16
N GLU A 604 32.02 -18.66 -9.25
CA GLU A 604 32.31 -19.90 -9.98
C GLU A 604 31.81 -19.95 -11.45
N ILE A 605 31.98 -18.83 -12.18
CA ILE A 605 31.55 -18.69 -13.59
C ILE A 605 32.09 -19.80 -14.51
N GLU A 606 33.24 -20.37 -14.20
CA GLU A 606 33.83 -21.48 -14.94
C GLU A 606 33.02 -22.79 -14.89
N LYS A 607 32.06 -22.91 -13.96
CA LYS A 607 31.17 -24.07 -13.83
C LYS A 607 29.81 -23.87 -14.50
N ALA A 608 29.53 -22.67 -15.00
CA ALA A 608 28.30 -22.36 -15.71
C ALA A 608 28.27 -23.03 -17.10
N HIS A 609 27.07 -23.26 -17.63
CA HIS A 609 26.91 -23.58 -19.04
C HIS A 609 27.33 -22.37 -19.91
N PRO A 610 27.98 -22.55 -21.08
CA PRO A 610 28.39 -21.43 -21.95
C PRO A 610 27.26 -20.51 -22.46
N ASP A 611 26.01 -20.99 -22.43
CA ASP A 611 24.83 -20.19 -22.82
C ASP A 611 24.37 -19.21 -21.72
N VAL A 612 24.82 -19.42 -20.47
CA VAL A 612 24.58 -18.55 -19.31
C VAL A 612 25.66 -17.50 -19.26
#